data_AF-A0A841GZZ7-F1
#
_entry.id   AF-A0A841GZZ7-F1
#
_cell.length_a   1.000
_cell.length_b   1.000
_cell.length_c   1.000
_cell.angle_alpha   90.00
_cell.angle_beta   90.00
_cell.angle_gamma   90.00
#
_symmetry.space_group_name_H-M   'P 1'
#
loop_
_entity.id
_entity.type
_entity.pdbx_description
1 polymer ?
#
loop_
_entity_poly.entity_id
_entity_poly.type
_entity_poly.pdbx_seq_one_letter_code
_entity_poly.pdbx_strand_id
1 'polypeptide(L)'
;MTMRMKSLGLRAALMVALAFSTTGCLAAAAAAGAGAAIGYSERGAKSDVGAPVATVVANSRAVLRVMGFTLGSGSEGNNTTVVGTRGDMRVTVDIESEDNGASSEVYVFAREGNLDWDRDLSRDILGRIMARR
;
A
#
# COMPACT_ATOMS: atom_id res chain seq x y z
N MET A 1 13.22 14.14 61.67
CA MET A 1 11.80 13.76 61.82
C MET A 1 10.93 14.97 61.57
N THR A 2 10.43 15.15 60.35
CA THR A 2 9.18 15.88 60.04
C THR A 2 8.83 15.69 58.56
N MET A 3 7.87 14.80 58.36
CA MET A 3 7.17 14.48 57.12
C MET A 3 6.35 15.70 56.67
N ARG A 4 6.40 16.09 55.38
CA ARG A 4 5.40 16.98 54.76
C ARG A 4 4.86 16.33 53.49
N MET A 5 3.94 15.39 53.69
CA MET A 5 2.86 15.11 52.74
C MET A 5 1.91 16.32 52.71
N LYS A 6 1.60 16.83 51.51
CA LYS A 6 0.27 17.36 51.11
C LYS A 6 0.34 18.10 49.77
N SER A 7 -0.17 17.46 48.73
CA SER A 7 -1.00 18.12 47.72
C SER A 7 -1.88 17.08 47.04
N LEU A 8 -3.07 16.91 47.64
CA LEU A 8 -4.25 16.29 47.05
C LEU A 8 -4.58 17.02 45.75
N GLY A 9 -4.44 16.36 44.61
CA GLY A 9 -4.83 16.84 43.29
C GLY A 9 -5.98 16.02 42.73
N LEU A 10 -7.19 16.24 43.26
CA LEU A 10 -8.50 16.17 42.61
C LEU A 10 -8.64 15.18 41.43
N ARG A 11 -9.09 13.94 41.68
CA ARG A 11 -10.45 13.50 41.32
C ARG A 11 -11.08 14.28 40.14
N ALA A 12 -10.74 13.89 38.92
CA ALA A 12 -11.58 14.13 37.74
C ALA A 12 -12.16 12.78 37.30
N ALA A 13 -13.21 12.37 38.00
CA ALA A 13 -14.12 11.32 37.56
C ALA A 13 -15.27 11.98 36.81
N LEU A 14 -15.41 11.72 35.51
CA LEU A 14 -16.68 11.74 34.78
C LEU A 14 -16.44 11.03 33.42
N MET A 15 -16.56 9.70 33.34
CA MET A 15 -17.83 9.01 33.02
C MET A 15 -18.64 9.73 31.94
N VAL A 16 -18.25 9.56 30.67
CA VAL A 16 -19.15 9.76 29.52
C VAL A 16 -19.53 8.39 28.98
N ALA A 17 -20.73 7.98 29.39
CA ALA A 17 -21.71 7.11 28.74
C ALA A 17 -21.20 6.08 27.73
N LEU A 18 -21.12 4.84 28.22
CA LEU A 18 -21.21 3.63 27.43
C LEU A 18 -22.65 3.52 26.86
N ALA A 19 -22.84 3.91 25.60
CA ALA A 19 -24.04 3.58 24.83
C ALA A 19 -23.70 2.45 23.85
N PHE A 20 -24.07 1.23 24.25
CA PHE A 20 -24.15 0.07 23.37
C PHE A 20 -25.16 0.35 22.26
N SER A 21 -24.82 0.10 20.98
CA SER A 21 -25.67 -0.63 20.02
C SER A 21 -25.01 -0.72 18.63
N THR A 22 -24.53 -1.93 18.33
CA THR A 22 -24.58 -2.63 17.03
C THR A 22 -23.77 -2.11 15.83
N THR A 23 -22.93 -3.03 15.32
CA THR A 23 -22.30 -3.11 13.99
C THR A 23 -21.15 -2.14 13.66
N GLY A 24 -19.93 -2.70 13.64
CA GLY A 24 -18.80 -2.16 12.90
C GLY A 24 -17.63 -1.72 13.78
N CYS A 25 -16.87 -2.68 14.34
CA CYS A 25 -15.50 -2.41 14.79
C CYS A 25 -14.62 -2.11 13.58
N LEU A 26 -14.68 -0.90 13.04
CA LEU A 26 -13.58 -0.35 12.25
C LEU A 26 -12.73 0.46 13.21
N ALA A 27 -11.98 -0.26 14.04
CA ALA A 27 -10.77 0.28 14.62
C ALA A 27 -9.80 0.54 13.47
N ALA A 28 -9.95 1.69 12.81
CA ALA A 28 -8.87 2.32 12.09
C ALA A 28 -7.83 2.72 13.13
N ALA A 29 -7.06 1.72 13.58
CA ALA A 29 -5.79 1.96 14.22
C ALA A 29 -4.92 2.61 13.15
N ALA A 30 -4.97 3.94 13.09
CA ALA A 30 -3.91 4.76 12.56
C ALA A 30 -2.69 4.58 13.49
N ALA A 31 -2.08 3.39 13.42
CA ALA A 31 -0.73 3.20 13.88
C ALA A 31 0.15 3.95 12.87
N ALA A 32 0.53 5.16 13.25
CA ALA A 32 1.59 5.91 12.59
C ALA A 32 2.83 5.00 12.49
N GLY A 33 3.09 4.52 11.27
CA GLY A 33 4.18 3.61 11.00
C GLY A 33 4.11 3.03 9.60
N ALA A 34 4.18 3.89 8.57
CA ALA A 34 4.57 3.60 7.18
C ALA A 34 4.43 2.13 6.71
N GLY A 35 3.22 1.59 6.85
CA GLY A 35 2.83 0.26 6.46
C GLY A 35 1.66 0.42 5.51
N ALA A 36 2.00 0.76 4.27
CA ALA A 36 1.06 0.85 3.17
C ALA A 36 0.26 -0.46 3.11
N ALA A 37 -1.06 -0.35 3.31
CA ALA A 37 -1.94 -1.51 3.27
C ALA A 37 -2.06 -1.93 1.80
N ILE A 38 -1.82 -3.21 1.51
CA ILE A 38 -2.14 -3.76 0.19
C ILE A 38 -3.66 -3.88 0.11
N GLY A 39 -4.30 -2.95 -0.59
CA GLY A 39 -5.70 -3.03 -1.00
C GLY A 39 -5.90 -4.08 -2.09
N TYR A 40 -7.00 -4.81 -2.02
CA TYR A 40 -7.38 -5.79 -3.04
C TYR A 40 -8.36 -5.13 -4.02
N SER A 41 -8.09 -5.24 -5.32
CA SER A 41 -9.06 -4.89 -6.35
C SER A 41 -9.63 -6.15 -7.01
N GLU A 42 -10.68 -5.98 -7.83
CA GLU A 42 -11.27 -7.09 -8.59
C GLU A 42 -10.29 -7.74 -9.59
N ARG A 43 -9.22 -7.04 -9.99
CA ARG A 43 -8.28 -7.47 -11.04
C ARG A 43 -6.82 -7.60 -10.59
N GLY A 44 -6.48 -7.18 -9.36
CA GLY A 44 -5.08 -7.09 -8.92
C GLY A 44 -4.90 -6.60 -7.49
N ALA A 45 -3.76 -5.97 -7.23
CA ALA A 45 -3.37 -5.44 -5.92
C ALA A 45 -3.04 -3.95 -6.03
N LYS A 46 -3.47 -3.15 -5.05
CA LYS A 46 -3.27 -1.70 -4.98
C LYS A 46 -2.60 -1.33 -3.66
N SER A 47 -1.71 -0.34 -3.63
CA SER A 47 -1.18 0.18 -2.37
C SER A 47 -0.56 1.56 -2.52
N ASP A 48 -0.68 2.38 -1.49
CA ASP A 48 -0.08 3.72 -1.42
C ASP A 48 1.35 3.64 -0.93
N VAL A 49 2.32 3.86 -1.81
CA VAL A 49 3.72 3.83 -1.47
C VAL A 49 4.16 5.23 -1.08
N GLY A 50 4.71 5.38 0.14
CA GLY A 50 5.31 6.64 0.61
C GLY A 50 6.65 6.96 -0.07
N ALA A 51 6.69 6.97 -1.40
CA ALA A 51 7.83 7.29 -2.22
C ALA A 51 7.37 7.97 -3.52
N PRO A 52 8.22 8.82 -4.15
CA PRO A 52 7.88 9.47 -5.41
C PRO A 52 7.82 8.47 -6.57
N VAL A 53 7.01 8.79 -7.59
CA VAL A 53 6.77 7.96 -8.78
C VAL A 53 8.07 7.44 -9.40
N ALA A 54 9.08 8.29 -9.54
CA ALA A 54 10.36 7.90 -10.14
C ALA A 54 11.06 6.75 -9.38
N THR A 55 11.02 6.78 -8.06
CA THR A 55 11.57 5.71 -7.20
C THR A 55 10.77 4.42 -7.36
N VAL A 56 9.45 4.53 -7.32
CA VAL A 56 8.56 3.38 -7.49
C VAL A 56 8.76 2.74 -8.88
N VAL A 57 8.88 3.53 -9.95
CA VAL A 57 9.17 3.04 -11.30
C VAL A 57 10.48 2.26 -11.35
N ALA A 58 11.54 2.80 -10.74
CA ALA A 58 12.83 2.13 -10.68
C ALA A 58 12.73 0.78 -9.93
N ASN A 59 12.01 0.75 -8.81
CA ASN A 59 11.77 -0.44 -8.02
C ASN A 59 10.94 -1.48 -8.79
N SER A 60 9.85 -1.07 -9.43
CA SER A 60 9.01 -1.92 -10.30
C SER A 60 9.83 -2.56 -11.42
N ARG A 61 10.65 -1.77 -12.12
CA ARG A 61 11.54 -2.28 -13.17
C ARG A 61 12.55 -3.29 -12.64
N ALA A 62 13.14 -3.03 -11.46
CA ALA A 62 14.10 -3.92 -10.85
C ALA A 62 13.45 -5.25 -10.42
N VAL A 63 12.30 -5.19 -9.77
CA VAL A 63 11.54 -6.37 -9.32
C VAL A 63 11.14 -7.25 -10.51
N LEU A 64 10.56 -6.65 -11.55
CA LEU A 64 10.18 -7.36 -12.78
C LEU A 64 11.37 -8.06 -13.43
N ARG A 65 12.53 -7.38 -13.55
CA ARG A 65 13.76 -8.00 -14.07
C ARG A 65 14.24 -9.16 -13.22
N VAL A 66 14.23 -9.02 -11.89
CA VAL A 66 14.65 -10.09 -10.96
C VAL A 66 13.76 -11.33 -11.09
N MET A 67 12.47 -11.15 -11.37
CA MET A 67 11.53 -12.26 -11.59
C MET A 67 11.54 -12.81 -13.02
N GLY A 68 12.46 -12.33 -13.87
CA GLY A 68 12.63 -12.80 -15.24
C GLY A 68 11.63 -12.24 -16.24
N PHE A 69 10.96 -11.11 -15.94
CA PHE A 69 10.14 -10.41 -16.92
C PHE A 69 11.01 -9.54 -17.83
N THR A 70 10.69 -9.58 -19.11
CA THR A 70 11.22 -8.65 -20.11
C THR A 70 10.41 -7.36 -20.01
N LEU A 71 11.09 -6.24 -19.81
CA LEU A 71 10.42 -4.94 -19.73
C LEU A 71 10.01 -4.50 -21.12
N GLY A 72 8.71 -4.24 -21.28
CA GLY A 72 8.15 -3.64 -22.48
C GLY A 72 7.95 -2.13 -22.32
N SER A 73 7.86 -1.44 -23.45
CA SER A 73 7.32 -0.09 -23.53
C SER A 73 5.80 -0.17 -23.63
N GLY A 74 5.10 0.14 -22.54
CA GLY A 74 3.66 0.36 -22.54
C GLY A 74 3.35 1.61 -21.74
N SER A 75 2.61 2.53 -22.34
CA SER A 75 2.07 3.71 -21.67
C SER A 75 0.56 3.63 -21.83
N GLU A 76 -0.18 3.52 -20.72
CA GLU A 76 -1.63 3.72 -20.72
C GLU A 76 -1.94 5.08 -20.09
N GLY A 77 -2.37 6.03 -20.92
CA GLY A 77 -2.82 7.35 -20.46
C GLY A 77 -1.70 8.29 -19.97
N ASN A 78 -2.04 9.12 -18.98
CA ASN A 78 -1.15 10.10 -18.33
C ASN A 78 -0.37 9.52 -17.13
N ASN A 79 -0.61 8.25 -16.80
CA ASN A 79 -0.01 7.59 -15.64
C ASN A 79 1.33 6.97 -16.01
N THR A 80 2.21 6.81 -15.01
CA THR A 80 3.48 6.16 -15.29
C THR A 80 3.32 4.65 -15.19
N THR A 81 3.21 3.99 -16.34
CA THR A 81 3.04 2.54 -16.43
C THR A 81 4.38 1.83 -16.64
N VAL A 82 4.57 0.69 -15.96
CA VAL A 82 5.67 -0.25 -16.21
C VAL A 82 5.07 -1.59 -16.63
N VAL A 83 5.42 -2.06 -17.82
CA VAL A 83 4.96 -3.34 -18.35
C VAL A 83 6.09 -4.36 -18.36
N GLY A 84 5.82 -5.56 -17.86
CA GLY A 84 6.70 -6.73 -17.95
C GLY A 84 6.00 -7.90 -18.63
N THR A 85 6.70 -8.64 -19.48
CA THR A 85 6.18 -9.87 -20.12
C THR A 85 7.12 -11.05 -19.87
N ARG A 86 6.54 -12.24 -19.64
CA ARG A 86 7.28 -13.50 -19.45
C ARG A 86 6.46 -14.65 -20.03
N GLY A 87 6.82 -15.12 -21.22
CA GLY A 87 5.98 -16.05 -21.97
C GLY A 87 4.61 -15.43 -22.27
N ASP A 88 3.54 -16.13 -21.93
CA ASP A 88 2.15 -15.66 -22.08
C ASP A 88 1.66 -14.77 -20.93
N MET A 89 2.49 -14.59 -19.90
CA MET A 89 2.17 -13.71 -18.78
C MET A 89 2.55 -12.27 -19.08
N ARG A 90 1.61 -11.35 -18.82
CA ARG A 90 1.83 -9.91 -18.87
C ARG A 90 1.51 -9.30 -17.52
N VAL A 91 2.45 -8.54 -16.99
CA VAL A 91 2.29 -7.74 -15.78
C VAL A 91 2.28 -6.28 -16.17
N THR A 92 1.32 -5.54 -15.64
CA THR A 92 1.28 -4.09 -15.72
C THR A 92 1.31 -3.53 -14.30
N VAL A 93 2.16 -2.53 -14.11
CA VAL A 93 2.26 -1.76 -12.88
C VAL A 93 1.94 -0.31 -13.23
N ASP A 94 0.78 0.17 -12.82
CA ASP A 94 0.40 1.56 -12.93
C ASP A 94 0.79 2.31 -11.66
N ILE A 95 1.36 3.50 -11.85
CA ILE A 95 1.86 4.33 -10.78
C ILE A 95 1.31 5.74 -10.97
N GLU A 96 0.57 6.19 -9.97
CA GLU A 96 -0.06 7.50 -9.91
C GLU A 96 0.60 8.32 -8.80
N SER A 97 0.92 9.59 -9.06
CA SER A 97 1.44 10.47 -8.03
C SER A 97 0.33 10.93 -7.11
N GLU A 98 0.56 10.85 -5.81
CA GLU A 98 -0.33 11.37 -4.76
C GLU A 98 0.40 12.41 -3.90
N ASP A 99 -0.34 13.13 -3.05
CA ASP A 99 0.20 14.12 -2.10
C ASP A 99 1.22 15.09 -2.73
N ASN A 100 0.89 15.67 -3.88
CA ASN A 100 1.78 16.57 -4.64
C ASN A 100 3.14 15.94 -5.04
N GLY A 101 3.18 14.61 -5.20
CA GLY A 101 4.37 13.84 -5.60
C GLY A 101 5.20 13.31 -4.43
N ALA A 102 4.76 13.48 -3.18
CA ALA A 102 5.42 12.93 -2.00
C ALA A 102 5.14 11.41 -1.83
N SER A 103 3.98 10.96 -2.27
CA SER A 103 3.55 9.57 -2.26
C SER A 103 3.14 9.13 -3.68
N SER A 104 2.95 7.84 -3.87
CA SER A 104 2.47 7.31 -5.14
C SER A 104 1.61 6.09 -4.90
N GLU A 105 0.42 6.10 -5.50
CA GLU A 105 -0.45 4.94 -5.52
C GLU A 105 0.03 3.97 -6.60
N VAL A 106 0.16 2.69 -6.23
CA VAL A 106 0.67 1.65 -7.11
C VAL A 106 -0.40 0.60 -7.31
N TYR A 107 -0.69 0.32 -8.56
CA TYR A 107 -1.64 -0.69 -8.96
C TYR A 107 -0.98 -1.75 -9.83
N VAL A 108 -0.97 -3.00 -9.37
CA VAL A 108 -0.35 -4.13 -10.07
C VAL A 108 -1.43 -5.09 -10.49
N PHE A 109 -1.42 -5.46 -11.77
CA PHE A 109 -2.20 -6.56 -12.29
C PHE A 109 -1.37 -7.43 -13.22
N ALA A 110 -1.38 -8.73 -12.93
CA ALA A 110 -0.80 -9.77 -13.75
C ALA A 110 -1.91 -10.53 -14.44
N ARG A 111 -1.74 -10.80 -15.73
CA ARG A 111 -2.64 -11.63 -16.52
C ARG A 111 -1.88 -12.68 -17.31
N GLU A 112 -2.47 -13.86 -17.40
CA GLU A 112 -2.04 -14.91 -18.31
C GLU A 112 -2.97 -14.89 -19.54
N GLY A 113 -2.42 -14.57 -20.71
CA GLY A 113 -3.21 -14.36 -21.91
C GLY A 113 -4.21 -13.18 -21.79
N ASN A 114 -5.46 -13.41 -22.21
CA ASN A 114 -6.51 -12.37 -22.32
C ASN A 114 -7.60 -12.45 -21.24
N LEU A 115 -7.65 -13.50 -20.43
CA LEU A 115 -8.83 -13.82 -19.61
C LEU A 115 -8.53 -14.15 -18.15
N ASP A 116 -7.30 -14.56 -17.81
CA ASP A 116 -6.98 -15.00 -16.45
C ASP A 116 -6.14 -13.96 -15.71
N TRP A 117 -6.63 -13.54 -14.54
CA TRP A 117 -5.96 -12.57 -13.68
C TRP A 117 -5.25 -13.31 -12.54
N ASP A 118 -3.92 -13.24 -12.53
CA ASP A 118 -3.12 -13.82 -11.46
C ASP A 118 -3.00 -12.81 -10.30
N ARG A 119 -3.94 -12.89 -9.37
CA ARG A 119 -4.00 -12.03 -8.18
C ARG A 119 -2.86 -12.29 -7.22
N ASP A 120 -2.40 -13.54 -7.11
CA ASP A 120 -1.35 -13.91 -6.16
C ASP A 120 0.01 -13.45 -6.65
N LEU A 121 0.27 -13.56 -7.95
CA LEU A 121 1.42 -12.93 -8.58
C LEU A 121 1.35 -11.41 -8.43
N SER A 122 0.20 -10.78 -8.70
CA SER A 122 0.05 -9.33 -8.54
C SER A 122 0.42 -8.85 -7.13
N ARG A 123 0.03 -9.61 -6.09
CA ARG A 123 0.36 -9.35 -4.69
C ARG A 123 1.84 -9.53 -4.39
N ASP A 124 2.45 -10.63 -4.85
CA ASP A 124 3.87 -10.89 -4.64
C ASP A 124 4.73 -9.78 -5.26
N ILE A 125 4.38 -9.36 -6.48
CA ILE A 125 5.07 -8.26 -7.17
C ILE A 125 4.94 -6.96 -6.39
N LEU A 126 3.72 -6.60 -5.97
CA LEU A 126 3.51 -5.37 -5.20
C LEU A 126 4.26 -5.41 -3.86
N GLY A 127 4.19 -6.52 -3.12
CA GLY A 127 4.94 -6.70 -1.87
C GLY A 127 6.44 -6.54 -2.06
N ARG A 128 7.01 -7.09 -3.14
CA ARG A 128 8.44 -6.93 -3.47
C ARG A 128 8.82 -5.50 -3.84
N ILE A 129 7.94 -4.77 -4.54
CA ILE A 129 8.15 -3.35 -4.87
C ILE A 129 8.21 -2.52 -3.58
N MET A 130 7.29 -2.77 -2.65
CA MET A 130 7.21 -2.05 -1.37
C MET A 130 8.35 -2.38 -0.41
N ALA A 131 8.85 -3.63 -0.44
CA ALA A 131 10.00 -4.05 0.34
C ALA A 131 11.32 -3.40 -0.14
N ARG A 132 11.34 -2.87 -1.36
CA ARG A 132 12.49 -2.16 -1.93
C ARG A 132 12.36 -0.67 -1.60
N ARG A 133 13.16 -0.18 -0.66
CA ARG A 133 13.31 1.24 -0.32
C ARG A 133 14.71 1.73 -0.66
#